data_AF-A0A420D5E7-F1
#
_entry.id   AF-A0A420D5E7-F1
#
_cell.length_a   1.000
_cell.length_b   1.000
_cell.length_c   1.000
_cell.angle_alpha   90.00
_cell.angle_beta   90.00
_cell.angle_gamma   90.00
#
_symmetry.space_group_name_H-M   'P 1'
#
loop_
_entity.id
_entity.type
_entity.pdbx_description
1 polymer ?
#
loop_
_entity_poly.entity_id
_entity_poly.type
_entity_poly.pdbx_seq_one_letter_code
_entity_poly.pdbx_strand_id
1 'polypeptide(L)'
;MRTLLKSAALALLVFASTSLSGPNLGMATAAEPVTVFAAASLKESAEKIAADWKAETGNEVRLSFAGSSALAKQIEEGAPADVFISADLKWMDHLEKAGKIKPDTRINLLGNRIVLVAPKDSAVTTTIGDNFPLETLLGDGRLAMANVDAVPAGTYGKAALEKLGVWESVKDKVAQAENVRAALLLVSRGEAPLGIVYETDAKVDPGVKILDRFPEASHPAIVYPAALTTDGSNPEAAAFLAYLQGAKAHAIFTAAGFTVLAKTN
;
A
#
# COMPACT_ATOMS: atom_id res chain seq x y z
N MET A 1 -92.63 -9.91 -2.21
CA MET A 1 -92.01 -10.69 -3.30
C MET A 1 -90.75 -11.33 -2.72
N ARG A 2 -90.83 -12.60 -2.29
CA ARG A 2 -90.46 -13.80 -3.08
C ARG A 2 -88.92 -13.81 -3.33
N THR A 3 -88.09 -14.76 -2.88
CA THR A 3 -88.31 -16.21 -2.67
C THR A 3 -87.11 -16.85 -1.92
N LEU A 4 -87.42 -17.64 -0.88
CA LEU A 4 -86.86 -18.92 -0.38
C LEU A 4 -85.35 -19.30 -0.30
N LEU A 5 -84.97 -19.68 0.93
CA LEU A 5 -84.39 -20.96 1.44
C LEU A 5 -83.35 -21.75 0.60
N LYS A 6 -82.25 -22.17 1.25
CA LYS A 6 -82.00 -23.57 1.69
C LYS A 6 -80.67 -23.75 2.45
N SER A 7 -80.75 -24.60 3.48
CA SER A 7 -79.73 -25.07 4.42
C SER A 7 -78.75 -26.10 3.84
N ALA A 8 -77.56 -26.26 4.46
CA ALA A 8 -76.81 -27.51 4.73
C ALA A 8 -75.33 -27.17 5.08
N ALA A 9 -74.86 -27.35 6.32
CA ALA A 9 -74.26 -28.57 6.89
C ALA A 9 -72.74 -28.74 6.61
N LEU A 10 -71.95 -28.38 7.63
CA LEU A 10 -70.79 -29.07 8.24
C LEU A 10 -69.84 -29.91 7.33
N ALA A 11 -68.58 -29.50 7.26
CA ALA A 11 -67.44 -30.43 7.21
C ALA A 11 -66.20 -29.78 7.87
N LEU A 12 -65.83 -30.33 9.02
CA LEU A 12 -64.64 -30.01 9.80
C LEU A 12 -63.45 -30.73 9.16
N LEU A 13 -62.44 -30.00 8.68
CA LEU A 13 -61.14 -30.58 8.28
C LEU A 13 -60.04 -30.03 9.19
N VAL A 14 -59.61 -30.88 10.12
CA VAL A 14 -58.41 -30.69 10.92
C VAL A 14 -57.21 -31.06 10.04
N PHE A 15 -56.47 -30.07 9.55
CA PHE A 15 -55.15 -30.30 8.97
C PHE A 15 -54.10 -30.22 10.09
N ALA A 16 -53.56 -31.37 10.46
CA ALA A 16 -52.37 -31.46 11.29
C ALA A 16 -51.16 -31.00 10.46
N SER A 17 -50.64 -29.80 10.74
CA SER A 17 -49.39 -29.29 10.18
C SER A 17 -48.21 -29.90 10.93
N THR A 18 -47.60 -30.93 10.34
CA THR A 18 -46.31 -31.48 10.77
C THR A 18 -45.19 -30.50 10.42
N SER A 19 -44.61 -29.87 11.45
CA SER A 19 -43.42 -29.03 11.32
C SER A 19 -42.20 -29.90 10.95
N LEU A 20 -41.76 -29.84 9.70
CA LEU A 20 -40.46 -30.39 9.29
C LEU A 20 -39.36 -29.45 9.80
N SER A 21 -38.71 -29.83 10.91
CA SER A 21 -37.43 -29.27 11.33
C SER A 21 -36.33 -29.81 10.42
N GLY A 22 -36.05 -29.11 9.32
CA GLY A 22 -34.89 -29.38 8.47
C GLY A 22 -33.58 -29.02 9.18
N PRO A 23 -32.47 -29.75 8.93
CA PRO A 23 -31.17 -29.42 9.50
C PRO A 23 -30.73 -28.04 8.99
N ASN A 24 -30.47 -27.14 9.94
CA ASN A 24 -29.94 -25.81 9.69
C ASN A 24 -28.47 -25.97 9.27
N LEU A 25 -28.24 -26.16 7.97
CA LEU A 25 -26.90 -26.09 7.38
C LEU A 25 -26.47 -24.63 7.47
N GLY A 26 -25.73 -24.29 8.53
CA GLY A 26 -25.10 -22.99 8.65
C GLY A 26 -24.24 -22.76 7.42
N MET A 27 -24.69 -21.85 6.54
CA MET A 27 -23.82 -21.25 5.55
C MET A 27 -22.67 -20.64 6.33
N ALA A 28 -21.48 -21.23 6.24
CA ALA A 28 -20.26 -20.57 6.64
C ALA A 28 -20.17 -19.31 5.77
N THR A 29 -20.55 -18.16 6.33
CA THR A 29 -20.32 -16.88 5.68
C THR A 29 -18.81 -16.75 5.61
N ALA A 30 -18.23 -16.80 4.41
CA ALA A 30 -16.81 -16.54 4.25
C ALA A 30 -16.50 -15.21 4.95
N ALA A 31 -15.58 -15.23 5.91
CA ALA A 31 -15.21 -14.04 6.66
C ALA A 31 -14.79 -12.95 5.66
N GLU A 32 -15.23 -11.71 5.89
CA GLU A 32 -14.84 -10.61 5.01
C GLU A 32 -13.31 -10.48 5.01
N PRO A 33 -12.66 -10.23 3.86
CA PRO A 33 -11.22 -10.05 3.81
C PRO A 33 -10.76 -8.84 4.63
N VAL A 34 -9.60 -8.95 5.28
CA VAL A 34 -8.93 -7.79 5.90
C VAL A 34 -8.57 -6.80 4.79
N THR A 35 -9.08 -5.58 4.86
CA THR A 35 -8.79 -4.55 3.86
C THR A 35 -7.52 -3.80 4.27
N VAL A 36 -6.49 -3.84 3.42
CA VAL A 36 -5.18 -3.25 3.71
C VAL A 36 -4.86 -2.20 2.66
N PHE A 37 -4.70 -0.96 3.11
CA PHE A 37 -4.21 0.14 2.29
C PHE A 37 -2.70 0.24 2.48
N ALA A 38 -1.95 -0.09 1.44
CA ALA A 38 -0.48 -0.16 1.50
C ALA A 38 0.16 0.73 0.43
N ALA A 39 1.23 1.43 0.81
CA ALA A 39 2.04 2.19 -0.13
C ALA A 39 2.44 1.35 -1.35
N ALA A 40 2.38 1.94 -2.55
CA ALA A 40 2.61 1.23 -3.81
C ALA A 40 3.93 0.45 -3.89
N SER A 41 4.97 0.88 -3.19
CA SER A 41 6.27 0.19 -3.13
C SER A 41 6.24 -1.15 -2.41
N LEU A 42 5.18 -1.46 -1.66
CA LEU A 42 5.02 -2.72 -0.91
C LEU A 42 4.39 -3.85 -1.74
N LYS A 43 3.98 -3.58 -3.00
CA LYS A 43 3.10 -4.45 -3.77
C LYS A 43 3.44 -5.94 -3.71
N GLU A 44 4.60 -6.33 -4.22
CA GLU A 44 4.99 -7.75 -4.34
C GLU A 44 5.19 -8.40 -2.96
N SER A 45 5.68 -7.64 -1.97
CA SER A 45 5.88 -8.15 -0.61
C SER A 45 4.54 -8.39 0.09
N ALA A 46 3.62 -7.44 -0.01
CA ALA A 46 2.29 -7.55 0.60
C ALA A 46 1.44 -8.64 -0.08
N GLU A 47 1.53 -8.78 -1.41
CA GLU A 47 0.86 -9.87 -2.14
C GLU A 47 1.37 -11.25 -1.70
N LYS A 48 2.68 -11.41 -1.54
CA LYS A 48 3.26 -12.67 -1.05
C LYS A 48 2.86 -12.98 0.39
N ILE A 49 2.93 -11.97 1.28
CA ILE A 49 2.52 -12.12 2.69
C ILE A 49 1.02 -12.46 2.78
N ALA A 50 0.17 -11.84 1.98
CA ALA A 50 -1.26 -12.14 1.93
C ALA A 50 -1.53 -13.58 1.47
N ALA A 51 -0.75 -14.08 0.49
CA ALA A 51 -0.86 -15.46 0.04
C ALA A 51 -0.44 -16.45 1.13
N ASP A 52 0.68 -16.20 1.82
CA ASP A 52 1.15 -17.05 2.93
C ASP A 52 0.17 -17.02 4.10
N TRP A 53 -0.35 -15.83 4.47
CA TRP A 53 -1.39 -15.67 5.49
C TRP A 53 -2.64 -16.48 5.17
N LYS A 54 -3.13 -16.42 3.92
CA LYS A 54 -4.29 -17.18 3.48
C LYS A 54 -4.06 -18.69 3.55
N ALA A 55 -2.87 -19.14 3.13
CA ALA A 55 -2.52 -20.56 3.18
C ALA A 55 -2.48 -21.10 4.62
N GLU A 56 -2.09 -20.28 5.59
CA GLU A 56 -1.94 -20.67 7.00
C GLU A 56 -3.23 -20.56 7.80
N THR A 57 -4.04 -19.54 7.55
CA THR A 57 -5.19 -19.19 8.39
C THR A 57 -6.53 -19.46 7.71
N GLY A 58 -6.56 -19.56 6.38
CA GLY A 58 -7.78 -19.53 5.58
C GLY A 58 -8.39 -18.13 5.44
N ASN A 59 -7.87 -17.10 6.13
CA ASN A 59 -8.37 -15.73 6.08
C ASN A 59 -7.81 -14.98 4.85
N GLU A 60 -8.65 -14.16 4.23
CA GLU A 60 -8.27 -13.39 3.04
C GLU A 60 -7.85 -11.96 3.39
N VAL A 61 -7.00 -11.38 2.52
CA VAL A 61 -6.59 -9.98 2.59
C VAL A 61 -6.91 -9.32 1.25
N ARG A 62 -7.61 -8.20 1.30
CA ARG A 62 -7.85 -7.33 0.14
C ARG A 62 -6.84 -6.18 0.17
N LEU A 63 -5.93 -6.18 -0.80
CA LEU A 63 -4.86 -5.19 -0.90
C LEU A 63 -5.27 -4.05 -1.83
N SER A 64 -5.08 -2.81 -1.37
CA SER A 64 -5.22 -1.59 -2.16
C SER A 64 -3.90 -0.82 -2.15
N PHE A 65 -3.35 -0.55 -3.35
CA PHE A 65 -2.05 0.11 -3.51
C PHE A 65 -2.20 1.47 -4.19
N ALA A 66 -1.61 2.50 -3.60
CA ALA A 66 -1.45 3.82 -4.21
C ALA A 66 -0.32 4.61 -3.52
N GLY A 67 -0.15 5.89 -3.86
CA GLY A 67 0.67 6.79 -3.06
C GLY A 67 0.09 6.90 -1.64
N SER A 68 0.93 6.84 -0.60
CA SER A 68 0.45 6.89 0.79
C SER A 68 -0.40 8.12 1.09
N SER A 69 -0.15 9.23 0.38
CA SER A 69 -0.96 10.44 0.41
C SER A 69 -2.40 10.23 -0.05
N ALA A 70 -2.60 9.52 -1.16
CA ALA A 70 -3.93 9.23 -1.69
C ALA A 70 -4.68 8.27 -0.76
N LEU A 71 -4.00 7.22 -0.28
CA LEU A 71 -4.57 6.26 0.66
C LEU A 71 -4.97 6.92 1.97
N ALA A 72 -4.14 7.81 2.51
CA ALA A 72 -4.46 8.53 3.73
C ALA A 72 -5.69 9.44 3.53
N LYS A 73 -5.76 10.20 2.43
CA LYS A 73 -6.95 11.00 2.13
C LYS A 73 -8.22 10.14 2.03
N GLN A 74 -8.13 8.98 1.38
CA GLN A 74 -9.27 8.05 1.31
C GLN A 74 -9.72 7.57 2.70
N ILE A 75 -8.78 7.24 3.59
CA ILE A 75 -9.10 6.83 4.98
C ILE A 75 -9.72 8.00 5.76
N GLU A 76 -9.19 9.22 5.60
CA GLU A 76 -9.74 10.43 6.20
C GLU A 76 -11.19 10.68 5.73
N GLU A 77 -11.46 10.43 4.46
CA GLU A 77 -12.78 10.51 3.81
C GLU A 77 -13.72 9.33 4.15
N GLY A 78 -13.26 8.34 4.93
CA GLY A 78 -14.08 7.23 5.43
C GLY A 78 -13.97 5.92 4.65
N ALA A 79 -12.93 5.72 3.84
CA ALA A 79 -12.65 4.43 3.23
C ALA A 79 -12.40 3.37 4.33
N PRO A 80 -13.03 2.18 4.26
CA PRO A 80 -13.02 1.19 5.34
C PRO A 80 -11.76 0.31 5.29
N ALA A 81 -10.57 0.91 5.29
CA ALA A 81 -9.32 0.16 5.43
C ALA A 81 -9.20 -0.33 6.88
N ASP A 82 -8.84 -1.60 7.10
CA ASP A 82 -8.56 -2.14 8.44
C ASP A 82 -7.12 -1.86 8.88
N VAL A 83 -6.18 -1.95 7.94
CA VAL A 83 -4.74 -1.69 8.15
C VAL A 83 -4.26 -0.65 7.16
N PHE A 84 -3.49 0.32 7.65
CA PHE A 84 -2.78 1.28 6.80
C PHE A 84 -1.28 1.09 6.95
N ILE A 85 -0.56 1.03 5.81
CA ILE A 85 0.90 0.97 5.75
C ILE A 85 1.39 2.13 4.88
N SER A 86 1.93 3.17 5.51
CA SER A 86 2.50 4.33 4.83
C SER A 86 3.96 4.07 4.42
N ALA A 87 4.48 4.85 3.48
CA ALA A 87 5.92 4.89 3.14
C ALA A 87 6.66 6.05 3.82
N ASP A 88 5.97 6.82 4.65
CA ASP A 88 6.55 7.81 5.56
C ASP A 88 5.78 7.91 6.89
N LEU A 89 6.39 8.58 7.86
CA LEU A 89 5.74 8.91 9.13
C LEU A 89 4.68 10.01 8.96
N LYS A 90 4.87 10.95 8.03
CA LYS A 90 4.02 12.13 7.85
C LYS A 90 2.56 11.77 7.62
N TRP A 91 2.26 10.81 6.74
CA TRP A 91 0.88 10.41 6.45
C TRP A 91 0.26 9.53 7.54
N MET A 92 1.07 8.78 8.28
CA MET A 92 0.60 8.08 9.48
C MET A 92 0.26 9.08 10.60
N ASP A 93 1.14 10.06 10.84
CA ASP A 93 0.93 11.14 11.81
C ASP A 93 -0.31 11.98 11.45
N HIS A 94 -0.53 12.24 10.16
CA HIS A 94 -1.71 12.96 9.67
C HIS A 94 -3.00 12.25 10.07
N LEU A 95 -3.10 10.95 9.77
CA LEU A 95 -4.28 10.15 10.13
C LEU A 95 -4.44 9.96 11.64
N GLU A 96 -3.35 9.80 12.38
CA GLU A 96 -3.39 9.70 13.84
C GLU A 96 -3.94 10.99 14.46
N LYS A 97 -3.47 12.16 13.99
CA LYS A 97 -4.01 13.47 14.40
C LYS A 97 -5.48 13.67 14.02
N ALA A 98 -5.90 13.10 12.89
CA ALA A 98 -7.30 13.09 12.46
C ALA A 98 -8.16 12.07 13.24
N GLY A 99 -7.59 11.32 14.19
CA GLY A 99 -8.31 10.31 14.96
C GLY A 99 -8.70 9.08 14.12
N LYS A 100 -7.97 8.80 13.04
CA LYS A 100 -8.22 7.68 12.10
C LYS A 100 -7.33 6.46 12.32
N ILE A 101 -6.37 6.55 13.24
CA ILE A 101 -5.47 5.46 13.61
C ILE A 101 -5.70 5.07 15.07
N LYS A 102 -5.61 3.78 15.38
CA LYS A 102 -5.55 3.25 16.76
C LYS A 102 -4.10 3.37 17.25
N PRO A 103 -3.74 4.35 18.12
CA PRO A 103 -2.34 4.70 18.38
C PRO A 103 -1.49 3.55 18.92
N ASP A 104 -2.06 2.74 19.82
CA ASP A 104 -1.38 1.60 20.46
C ASP A 104 -1.02 0.45 19.50
N THR A 105 -1.50 0.52 18.26
CA THR A 105 -1.24 -0.48 17.21
C THR A 105 -0.15 -0.03 16.24
N ARG A 106 0.28 1.23 16.32
CA ARG A 106 1.26 1.79 15.39
C ARG A 106 2.64 1.21 15.63
N ILE A 107 3.23 0.68 14.56
CA ILE A 107 4.60 0.16 14.55
C ILE A 107 5.38 0.78 13.40
N ASN A 108 6.68 1.00 13.59
CA ASN A 108 7.59 1.25 12.47
C ASN A 108 8.00 -0.12 11.92
N LEU A 109 7.43 -0.50 10.78
CA LEU A 109 7.58 -1.85 10.24
C LEU A 109 8.90 -1.98 9.47
N LEU A 110 9.13 -1.09 8.50
CA LEU A 110 10.23 -1.20 7.55
C LEU A 110 10.99 0.12 7.36
N GLY A 111 12.21 0.02 6.86
CA GLY A 111 12.98 1.09 6.28
C GLY A 111 13.39 0.77 4.84
N ASN A 112 13.81 1.79 4.11
CA ASN A 112 14.20 1.66 2.70
C ASN A 112 15.22 2.75 2.31
N ARG A 113 15.65 2.76 1.05
CA ARG A 113 16.57 3.73 0.45
C ARG A 113 16.00 4.23 -0.86
N ILE A 114 16.27 5.48 -1.21
CA ILE A 114 15.99 5.98 -2.57
C ILE A 114 17.24 5.87 -3.45
N VAL A 115 17.01 5.62 -4.73
CA VAL A 115 18.03 5.40 -5.76
C VAL A 115 17.72 6.25 -6.98
N LEU A 116 18.76 6.64 -7.70
CA LEU A 116 18.62 7.14 -9.06
C LEU A 116 18.66 5.95 -10.02
N VAL A 117 17.64 5.83 -10.85
CA VAL A 117 17.51 4.76 -11.84
C VAL A 117 17.52 5.31 -13.26
N ALA A 118 17.90 4.46 -14.21
CA ALA A 118 17.80 4.70 -15.65
C ALA A 118 17.19 3.47 -16.34
N PRO A 119 16.73 3.56 -17.60
CA PRO A 119 16.36 2.39 -18.39
C PRO A 119 17.50 1.37 -18.41
N LYS A 120 17.14 0.08 -18.45
CA LYS A 120 18.09 -1.04 -18.33
C LYS A 120 19.30 -0.93 -19.26
N ASP A 121 19.05 -0.52 -20.51
CA ASP A 121 20.06 -0.42 -21.57
C ASP A 121 20.71 0.97 -21.69
N SER A 122 20.41 1.89 -20.78
CA SER A 122 21.03 3.22 -20.76
C SER A 122 22.55 3.11 -20.60
N ALA A 123 23.31 3.91 -21.34
CA ALA A 123 24.76 4.02 -21.18
C ALA A 123 25.16 4.97 -20.03
N VAL A 124 24.18 5.66 -19.42
CA VAL A 124 24.45 6.63 -18.35
C VAL A 124 25.06 5.93 -17.13
N THR A 125 26.05 6.59 -16.55
CA THR A 125 26.68 6.27 -15.27
C THR A 125 26.88 7.56 -14.49
N THR A 126 26.74 7.52 -13.18
CA THR A 126 27.01 8.67 -12.32
C THR A 126 27.34 8.21 -10.90
N THR A 127 27.88 9.12 -10.10
CA THR A 127 28.03 8.99 -8.66
C THR A 127 27.31 10.16 -8.02
N ILE A 128 26.41 9.87 -7.08
CA ILE A 128 25.63 10.89 -6.39
C ILE A 128 26.50 11.52 -5.30
N GLY A 129 26.59 12.85 -5.34
CA GLY A 129 27.28 13.66 -4.36
C GLY A 129 26.84 15.12 -4.50
N ASP A 130 27.45 16.01 -3.74
CA ASP A 130 27.13 17.43 -3.80
C ASP A 130 27.33 17.96 -5.22
N ASN A 131 26.32 18.68 -5.73
CA ASN A 131 26.31 19.30 -7.06
C ASN A 131 26.58 18.33 -8.22
N PHE A 132 26.26 17.04 -8.08
CA PHE A 132 26.40 16.07 -9.17
C PHE A 132 25.61 16.54 -10.41
N PRO A 133 26.05 16.21 -11.65
CA PRO A 133 25.59 16.89 -12.86
C PRO A 133 24.22 16.39 -13.35
N LEU A 134 23.22 16.31 -12.48
CA LEU A 134 21.91 15.73 -12.77
C LEU A 134 21.23 16.36 -13.98
N GLU A 135 21.26 17.69 -14.11
CA GLU A 135 20.68 18.38 -15.26
C GLU A 135 21.35 17.94 -16.58
N THR A 136 22.68 17.83 -16.59
CA THR A 136 23.42 17.35 -17.77
C THR A 136 23.08 15.91 -18.09
N LEU A 137 22.92 15.05 -17.08
CA LEU A 137 22.55 13.64 -17.26
C LEU A 137 21.12 13.48 -17.81
N LEU A 138 20.21 14.42 -17.49
CA LEU A 138 18.86 14.47 -18.04
C LEU A 138 18.82 14.93 -19.50
N GLY A 139 19.73 15.83 -19.89
CA GLY A 139 19.68 16.51 -21.18
C GLY A 139 18.35 17.25 -21.36
N ASP A 140 17.65 16.95 -22.45
CA ASP A 140 16.32 17.49 -22.74
C ASP A 140 15.17 16.67 -22.10
N GLY A 141 15.50 15.55 -21.47
CA GLY A 141 14.52 14.67 -20.83
C GLY A 141 14.05 15.18 -19.46
N ARG A 142 13.02 14.50 -18.94
CA ARG A 142 12.45 14.78 -17.62
C ARG A 142 12.86 13.75 -16.58
N LEU A 143 13.06 14.19 -15.35
CA LEU A 143 13.30 13.32 -14.20
C LEU A 143 11.98 12.74 -13.69
N ALA A 144 11.79 11.43 -13.81
CA ALA A 144 10.62 10.78 -13.24
C ALA A 144 10.69 10.76 -11.72
N MET A 145 9.70 11.36 -11.06
CA MET A 145 9.57 11.33 -9.60
C MET A 145 8.10 11.14 -9.26
N ALA A 146 7.81 10.52 -8.11
CA ALA A 146 6.48 10.66 -7.56
C ALA A 146 6.23 12.14 -7.19
N ASN A 147 4.97 12.54 -7.05
CA ASN A 147 4.62 13.92 -6.73
C ASN A 147 5.40 14.43 -5.49
N VAL A 148 6.10 15.55 -5.68
CA VAL A 148 7.14 16.00 -4.75
C VAL A 148 6.62 16.72 -3.51
N ASP A 149 5.34 17.08 -3.50
CA ASP A 149 4.72 17.82 -2.40
C ASP A 149 3.96 16.88 -1.46
N ALA A 150 3.50 15.74 -1.96
CA ALA A 150 2.60 14.84 -1.24
C ALA A 150 3.09 13.39 -1.16
N VAL A 151 3.63 12.80 -2.23
CA VAL A 151 3.92 11.36 -2.24
C VAL A 151 5.29 11.10 -1.59
N PRO A 152 5.40 10.14 -0.65
CA PRO A 152 6.65 9.90 0.10
C PRO A 152 7.92 9.82 -0.76
N ALA A 153 7.93 8.99 -1.82
CA ALA A 153 9.12 8.89 -2.68
C ALA A 153 9.51 10.23 -3.34
N GLY A 154 8.51 11.04 -3.69
CA GLY A 154 8.71 12.37 -4.27
C GLY A 154 9.25 13.37 -3.24
N THR A 155 8.71 13.36 -2.02
CA THR A 155 9.17 14.24 -0.94
C THR A 155 10.59 13.87 -0.49
N TYR A 156 10.92 12.58 -0.38
CA TYR A 156 12.29 12.12 -0.11
C TYR A 156 13.25 12.50 -1.25
N GLY A 157 12.84 12.29 -2.51
CA GLY A 157 13.65 12.66 -3.67
C GLY A 157 13.93 14.16 -3.72
N LYS A 158 12.91 15.01 -3.53
CA LYS A 158 13.08 16.46 -3.48
C LYS A 158 14.01 16.89 -2.34
N ALA A 159 13.81 16.36 -1.13
CA ALA A 159 14.68 16.66 0.01
C ALA A 159 16.15 16.28 -0.27
N ALA A 160 16.38 15.12 -0.90
CA ALA A 160 17.72 14.68 -1.30
C ALA A 160 18.36 15.63 -2.32
N LEU A 161 17.60 16.02 -3.35
CA LEU A 161 18.09 16.93 -4.39
C LEU A 161 18.34 18.35 -3.86
N GLU A 162 17.52 18.84 -2.94
CA GLU A 162 17.72 20.13 -2.26
C GLU A 162 18.99 20.09 -1.41
N LYS A 163 19.16 19.02 -0.64
CA LYS A 163 20.33 18.82 0.23
C LYS A 163 21.64 18.72 -0.55
N LEU A 164 21.62 18.09 -1.73
CA LEU A 164 22.76 17.94 -2.62
C LEU A 164 22.98 19.17 -3.53
N GLY A 165 22.15 20.20 -3.44
CA GLY A 165 22.32 21.46 -4.19
C GLY A 165 21.91 21.42 -5.66
N VAL A 166 21.19 20.37 -6.10
CA VAL A 166 20.86 20.17 -7.52
C VAL A 166 19.39 20.41 -7.86
N TRP A 167 18.50 20.52 -6.86
CA TRP A 167 17.06 20.65 -7.07
C TRP A 167 16.68 21.83 -8.00
N GLU A 168 17.26 23.01 -7.78
CA GLU A 168 16.93 24.21 -8.55
C GLU A 168 17.17 24.06 -10.05
N SER A 169 18.14 23.23 -10.46
CA SER A 169 18.45 22.97 -11.87
C SER A 169 17.46 22.03 -12.57
N VAL A 170 16.69 21.25 -11.80
CA VAL A 170 15.82 20.19 -12.35
C VAL A 170 14.35 20.32 -11.98
N LYS A 171 13.97 21.23 -11.08
CA LYS A 171 12.59 21.37 -10.57
C LYS A 171 11.53 21.53 -11.67
N ASP A 172 11.85 22.23 -12.76
CA ASP A 172 10.95 22.45 -13.90
C ASP A 172 11.01 21.30 -14.94
N LYS A 173 11.99 20.39 -14.79
CA LYS A 173 12.21 19.18 -15.59
C LYS A 173 11.70 17.92 -14.89
N VAL A 174 10.89 18.01 -13.84
CA VAL A 174 10.32 16.82 -13.18
C VAL A 174 9.08 16.33 -13.94
N ALA A 175 9.01 15.04 -14.22
CA ALA A 175 7.81 14.33 -14.62
C ALA A 175 7.18 13.71 -13.36
N GLN A 176 6.21 14.43 -12.76
CA GLN A 176 5.59 14.01 -11.50
C GLN A 176 4.52 12.94 -11.75
N ALA A 177 4.60 11.85 -11.01
CA ALA A 177 3.66 10.73 -11.06
C ALA A 177 2.83 10.61 -9.77
N GLU A 178 1.68 9.95 -9.87
CA GLU A 178 0.74 9.77 -8.75
C GLU A 178 1.26 8.86 -7.62
N ASN A 179 2.24 7.99 -7.92
CA ASN A 179 2.95 7.15 -6.96
C ASN A 179 4.33 6.75 -7.50
N VAL A 180 5.16 6.12 -6.66
CA VAL A 180 6.53 5.74 -7.02
C VAL A 180 6.60 4.67 -8.11
N ARG A 181 5.62 3.76 -8.19
CA ARG A 181 5.57 2.73 -9.24
C ARG A 181 5.17 3.31 -10.59
N ALA A 182 4.34 4.34 -10.60
CA ALA A 182 4.06 5.10 -11.82
C ALA A 182 5.31 5.88 -12.29
N ALA A 183 6.10 6.46 -11.38
CA ALA A 183 7.37 7.08 -11.73
C ALA A 183 8.40 6.06 -12.28
N LEU A 184 8.52 4.89 -11.63
CA LEU A 184 9.36 3.78 -12.09
C LEU A 184 8.99 3.37 -13.52
N LEU A 185 7.70 3.26 -13.81
CA LEU A 185 7.20 2.84 -15.11
C LEU A 185 7.61 3.78 -16.25
N LEU A 186 7.66 5.10 -16.00
CA LEU A 186 8.17 6.08 -16.97
C LEU A 186 9.63 5.78 -17.35
N VAL A 187 10.45 5.40 -16.36
CA VAL A 187 11.85 5.02 -16.61
C VAL A 187 11.96 3.67 -17.30
N SER A 188 11.21 2.68 -16.81
CA SER A 188 11.21 1.31 -17.35
C SER A 188 10.81 1.27 -18.83
N ARG A 189 9.93 2.17 -19.27
CA ARG A 189 9.50 2.34 -20.66
C ARG A 189 10.39 3.26 -21.50
N GLY A 190 11.41 3.89 -20.90
CA GLY A 190 12.25 4.88 -21.57
C GLY A 190 11.55 6.21 -21.87
N GLU A 191 10.39 6.47 -21.28
CA GLU A 191 9.67 7.74 -21.38
C GLU A 191 10.36 8.85 -20.56
N ALA A 192 11.14 8.45 -19.54
CA ALA A 192 12.04 9.32 -18.79
C ALA A 192 13.46 8.72 -18.76
N PRO A 193 14.52 9.52 -19.05
CA PRO A 193 15.89 9.01 -19.05
C PRO A 193 16.40 8.61 -17.65
N LEU A 194 15.86 9.25 -16.61
CA LEU A 194 16.20 9.02 -15.21
C LEU A 194 14.96 9.09 -14.33
N GLY A 195 15.01 8.44 -13.18
CA GLY A 195 14.01 8.64 -12.13
C GLY A 195 14.53 8.37 -10.72
N ILE A 196 13.78 8.85 -9.73
CA ILE A 196 14.05 8.62 -8.31
C ILE A 196 12.94 7.72 -7.75
N VAL A 197 13.34 6.55 -7.29
CA VAL A 197 12.45 5.49 -6.76
C VAL A 197 13.07 4.85 -5.53
N TYR A 198 12.35 3.96 -4.85
CA TYR A 198 12.99 3.16 -3.81
C TYR A 198 13.85 2.05 -4.41
N GLU A 199 14.90 1.65 -3.68
CA GLU A 199 15.78 0.55 -4.09
C GLU A 199 15.00 -0.77 -4.27
N THR A 200 14.00 -1.01 -3.41
CA THR A 200 13.10 -2.17 -3.53
C THR A 200 12.27 -2.15 -4.81
N ASP A 201 11.89 -0.96 -5.30
CA ASP A 201 11.13 -0.81 -6.55
C ASP A 201 12.01 -1.14 -7.75
N ALA A 202 13.24 -0.60 -7.77
CA ALA A 202 14.22 -0.88 -8.80
C ALA A 202 14.63 -2.38 -8.85
N LYS A 203 14.59 -3.06 -7.70
CA LYS A 203 14.92 -4.50 -7.61
C LYS A 203 13.91 -5.41 -8.30
N VAL A 204 12.64 -5.03 -8.33
CA VAL A 204 11.55 -5.86 -8.89
C VAL A 204 11.24 -5.57 -10.35
N ASP A 205 11.78 -4.48 -10.91
CA ASP A 205 11.59 -4.11 -12.31
C ASP A 205 12.87 -4.35 -13.14
N PRO A 206 12.89 -5.37 -14.02
CA PRO A 206 14.05 -5.67 -14.86
C PRO A 206 14.30 -4.63 -15.96
N GLY A 207 13.34 -3.74 -16.23
CA GLY A 207 13.42 -2.68 -17.23
C GLY A 207 14.25 -1.47 -16.80
N VAL A 208 14.72 -1.44 -15.54
CA VAL A 208 15.61 -0.39 -15.04
C VAL A 208 16.93 -0.93 -14.52
N LYS A 209 17.89 -0.02 -14.33
CA LYS A 209 19.10 -0.26 -13.55
C LYS A 209 19.29 0.87 -12.53
N ILE A 210 19.87 0.54 -11.39
CA ILE A 210 20.31 1.52 -10.40
C ILE A 210 21.62 2.14 -10.91
N LEU A 211 21.67 3.47 -10.95
CA LEU A 211 22.90 4.21 -11.23
C LEU A 211 23.71 4.40 -9.95
N ASP A 212 23.05 4.88 -8.89
CA ASP A 212 23.64 5.03 -7.57
C ASP A 212 22.55 5.20 -6.50
N ARG A 213 22.94 5.09 -5.23
CA ARG A 213 22.08 5.35 -4.06
C ARG A 213 22.27 6.78 -3.58
N PHE A 214 21.19 7.43 -3.18
CA PHE A 214 21.31 8.70 -2.49
C PHE A 214 21.92 8.49 -1.09
N PRO A 215 22.80 9.41 -0.62
CA PRO A 215 23.33 9.33 0.75
C PRO A 215 22.21 9.34 1.79
N GLU A 216 22.30 8.52 2.84
CA GLU A 216 21.26 8.46 3.88
C GLU A 216 21.06 9.82 4.59
N ALA A 217 22.09 10.66 4.64
CA ALA A 217 22.03 12.01 5.20
C ALA A 217 21.43 13.06 4.25
N SER A 218 21.08 12.68 3.00
CA SER A 218 20.49 13.59 2.02
C SER A 218 19.00 13.82 2.23
N HIS A 219 18.31 12.88 2.88
CA HIS A 219 16.87 12.94 3.13
C HIS A 219 16.54 12.44 4.54
N PRO A 220 15.34 12.72 5.08
CA PRO A 220 14.90 12.08 6.33
C PRO A 220 14.87 10.56 6.19
N ALA A 221 14.99 9.84 7.31
CA ALA A 221 14.92 8.39 7.30
C ALA A 221 13.61 7.91 6.65
N ILE A 222 13.72 6.95 5.73
CA ILE A 222 12.56 6.34 5.08
C ILE A 222 12.05 5.25 6.01
N VAL A 223 10.83 5.44 6.53
CA VAL A 223 10.20 4.54 7.49
C VAL A 223 8.78 4.26 7.02
N TYR A 224 8.42 2.99 7.02
CA TYR A 224 7.09 2.50 6.68
C TYR A 224 6.35 2.12 7.97
N PRO A 225 5.55 3.04 8.54
CA PRO A 225 4.71 2.69 9.67
C PRO A 225 3.50 1.88 9.21
N ALA A 226 3.09 0.91 10.04
CA ALA A 226 1.86 0.16 9.89
C ALA A 226 1.00 0.36 11.14
N ALA A 227 -0.33 0.45 10.98
CA ALA A 227 -1.25 0.56 12.11
C ALA A 227 -2.66 0.08 11.72
N LEU A 228 -3.47 -0.25 12.72
CA LEU A 228 -4.91 -0.43 12.54
C LEU A 228 -5.60 0.94 12.44
N THR A 229 -6.59 1.06 11.57
CA THR A 229 -7.44 2.25 11.53
C THR A 229 -8.54 2.17 12.60
N THR A 230 -9.16 3.30 12.92
CA THR A 230 -10.30 3.35 13.84
C THR A 230 -11.56 2.75 13.24
N ASP A 231 -11.81 3.01 11.97
CA ASP A 231 -13.05 2.65 11.26
C ASP A 231 -13.00 1.20 10.74
N GLY A 232 -11.81 0.58 10.74
CA GLY A 232 -11.60 -0.84 10.52
C GLY A 232 -12.24 -1.71 11.60
N SER A 233 -13.02 -2.69 11.16
CA SER A 233 -13.85 -3.55 12.01
C SER A 233 -13.59 -5.04 11.81
N ASN A 234 -12.68 -5.40 10.90
CA ASN A 234 -12.37 -6.80 10.66
C ASN A 234 -11.66 -7.40 11.89
N PRO A 235 -12.19 -8.48 12.49
CA PRO A 235 -11.61 -9.09 13.70
C PRO A 235 -10.21 -9.66 13.47
N GLU A 236 -9.87 -10.01 12.22
CA GLU A 236 -8.57 -10.57 11.85
C GLU A 236 -7.49 -9.52 11.58
N ALA A 237 -7.84 -8.23 11.58
CA ALA A 237 -6.91 -7.15 11.23
C ALA A 237 -5.72 -7.06 12.20
N ALA A 238 -5.96 -7.23 13.50
CA ALA A 238 -4.91 -7.25 14.51
C ALA A 238 -3.97 -8.46 14.32
N ALA A 239 -4.53 -9.62 13.96
CA ALA A 239 -3.76 -10.83 13.70
C ALA A 239 -2.90 -10.68 12.43
N PHE A 240 -3.43 -10.05 11.38
CA PHE A 240 -2.67 -9.73 10.19
C PHE A 240 -1.54 -8.72 10.46
N LEU A 241 -1.80 -7.67 11.25
CA LEU A 241 -0.77 -6.71 11.67
C LEU A 241 0.34 -7.36 12.50
N ALA A 242 0.00 -8.34 13.34
CA ALA A 242 0.99 -9.16 14.05
C ALA A 242 1.76 -10.07 13.09
N TYR A 243 1.11 -10.66 12.09
CA TYR A 243 1.75 -11.51 11.08
C TYR A 243 2.78 -10.75 10.25
N LEU A 244 2.54 -9.46 9.95
CA LEU A 244 3.51 -8.58 9.31
C LEU A 244 4.84 -8.46 10.09
N GLN A 245 4.82 -8.68 11.41
CA GLN A 245 6.00 -8.66 12.28
C GLN A 245 6.63 -10.06 12.44
N GLY A 246 5.99 -11.12 11.95
CA GLY A 246 6.46 -12.49 12.11
C GLY A 246 7.66 -12.85 11.22
N ALA A 247 8.31 -13.97 11.54
CA ALA A 247 9.53 -14.42 10.85
C ALA A 247 9.35 -14.63 9.32
N LYS A 248 8.18 -15.09 8.87
CA LYS A 248 7.89 -15.28 7.43
C LYS A 248 7.80 -13.95 6.70
N ALA A 249 7.05 -12.99 7.24
CA ALA A 249 6.96 -11.63 6.69
C ALA A 249 8.33 -10.94 6.70
N HIS A 250 9.10 -11.08 7.78
CA HIS A 250 10.48 -10.58 7.86
C HIS A 250 11.33 -11.13 6.70
N ALA A 251 11.34 -12.45 6.49
CA ALA A 251 12.10 -13.05 5.39
C ALA A 251 11.69 -12.52 4.01
N ILE A 252 10.39 -12.28 3.78
CA ILE A 252 9.87 -11.70 2.53
C ILE A 252 10.37 -10.26 2.36
N PHE A 253 10.25 -9.43 3.39
CA PHE A 253 10.70 -8.04 3.34
C PHE A 253 12.21 -7.92 3.11
N THR A 254 13.02 -8.70 3.82
CA THR A 254 14.47 -8.74 3.62
C THR A 254 14.82 -9.23 2.20
N ALA A 255 14.15 -10.26 1.71
CA ALA A 255 14.36 -10.75 0.34
C ALA A 255 13.99 -9.68 -0.71
N ALA A 256 12.96 -8.87 -0.46
CA ALA A 256 12.59 -7.73 -1.30
C ALA A 256 13.56 -6.53 -1.17
N GLY A 257 14.40 -6.49 -0.13
CA GLY A 257 15.41 -5.44 0.08
C GLY A 257 15.02 -4.35 1.08
N PHE A 258 13.91 -4.52 1.81
CA PHE A 258 13.58 -3.65 2.94
C PHE A 258 14.48 -3.95 4.15
N THR A 259 14.76 -2.91 4.93
CA THR A 259 15.26 -3.07 6.29
C THR A 259 14.08 -3.32 7.22
N VAL A 260 14.05 -4.42 7.97
CA VAL A 260 12.99 -4.64 8.97
C VAL A 260 13.34 -3.89 10.25
N LEU A 261 12.41 -3.04 10.71
CA LEU A 261 12.57 -2.20 11.90
C LEU A 261 11.78 -2.72 13.10
N ALA A 262 10.66 -3.41 12.84
CA ALA A 262 9.88 -4.03 13.90
C ALA A 262 10.64 -5.19 14.55
N LYS A 263 10.44 -5.38 15.85
CA LYS A 263 10.92 -6.60 16.53
C LYS A 263 10.15 -7.79 15.97
N THR A 264 10.85 -8.86 15.62
CA THR A 264 10.21 -10.10 15.23
C THR A 264 9.58 -10.76 16.46
N ASN A 265 8.28 -11.03 16.38
CA ASN A 265 7.51 -11.70 17.45
C ASN A 265 7.64 -13.22 17.37
#